data_AF-A0A933M8P8-F1
#
_entry.id   AF-A0A933M8P8-F1
#
_cell.length_a   1.000
_cell.length_b   1.000
_cell.length_c   1.000
_cell.angle_alpha   90.00
_cell.angle_beta   90.00
_cell.angle_gamma   90.00
#
_symmetry.space_group_name_H-M   'P 1'
#
loop_
_entity.id
_entity.type
_entity.pdbx_description
1 polymer ?
#
loop_
_entity_poly.entity_id
_entity_poly.type
_entity_poly.pdbx_seq_one_letter_code
_entity_poly.pdbx_strand_id
1 'polypeptide(L)'
;MSLSFSQTASLTCTQCKSPFHAEIWLIVDAGERPDLAARCHDGSIHVVACPNGHRIMPLAPLLYHDRAKQQLFLGYPQGMSEQQVQETGAQLVQQLRGQLLILPGSKYLDAPQAIPIELVPAAMDDKLDEVMAELQQQAAQLEQLQKHPAVAAALRVLQEHRALGETIQEWMNLDAWHDSKQFLETHPELLTDNADLVLAAMLDLARAQDDADAQEDLDVHHEIVRAARANGIDAAFEKYLAPGATTETTSDAGAELRALFAKLNIHS
;
A
#
# COMPACT_ATOMS: atom_id res chain seq x y z
N MET A 1 10.58 38.71 5.72
CA MET A 1 10.52 37.71 4.65
C MET A 1 10.02 36.44 5.27
N SER A 2 9.12 35.74 4.59
CA SER A 2 8.55 34.49 5.11
C SER A 2 9.54 33.34 4.94
N LEU A 3 9.63 32.46 5.96
CA LEU A 3 10.50 31.28 5.98
C LEU A 3 9.88 30.12 5.18
N SER A 4 8.56 30.01 5.27
CA SER A 4 7.76 29.06 4.52
C SER A 4 7.66 29.48 3.07
N PHE A 5 7.75 28.51 2.15
CA PHE A 5 7.80 28.75 0.72
C PHE A 5 6.88 27.79 -0.03
N SER A 6 6.11 28.36 -0.95
CA SER A 6 5.26 27.64 -1.88
C SER A 6 5.59 27.97 -3.34
N GLN A 7 5.29 27.04 -4.23
CA GLN A 7 5.35 27.22 -5.67
C GLN A 7 3.99 26.83 -6.27
N THR A 8 3.50 27.64 -7.20
CA THR A 8 2.34 27.26 -8.02
C THR A 8 2.80 26.32 -9.12
N ALA A 9 2.28 25.10 -9.15
CA ALA A 9 2.57 24.11 -10.19
C ALA A 9 1.32 23.79 -11.01
N SER A 10 1.53 23.54 -12.31
CA SER A 10 0.50 23.01 -13.20
C SER A 10 0.46 21.49 -13.05
N LEU A 11 -0.67 20.97 -12.59
CA LEU A 11 -0.92 19.55 -12.35
C LEU A 11 -2.02 19.05 -13.27
N THR A 12 -1.98 17.75 -13.58
CA THR A 12 -3.05 17.08 -14.33
C THR A 12 -3.68 16.02 -13.44
N CYS A 13 -5.00 16.10 -13.24
CA CYS A 13 -5.69 15.09 -12.43
C CYS A 13 -5.62 13.71 -13.11
N THR A 14 -5.17 12.69 -12.39
CA THR A 14 -5.05 11.32 -12.92
C THR A 14 -6.41 10.68 -13.22
N GLN A 15 -7.48 11.12 -12.53
CA GLN A 15 -8.84 10.59 -12.70
C GLN A 15 -9.61 11.30 -13.83
N CYS A 16 -9.81 12.62 -13.73
CA CYS A 16 -10.61 13.36 -14.71
C CYS A 16 -9.80 13.98 -15.86
N LYS A 17 -8.46 13.84 -15.85
CA LYS A 17 -7.52 14.38 -16.85
C LYS A 17 -7.55 15.90 -17.04
N SER A 18 -8.27 16.63 -16.19
CA SER A 18 -8.33 18.09 -16.25
C SER A 18 -7.02 18.70 -15.71
N PRO A 19 -6.37 19.62 -16.46
CA PRO A 19 -5.26 20.39 -15.95
C PRO A 19 -5.76 21.45 -14.96
N PHE A 20 -5.00 21.70 -13.90
CA PHE A 20 -5.29 22.74 -12.92
C PHE A 20 -4.00 23.22 -12.25
N HIS A 21 -4.07 24.39 -11.62
CA HIS A 21 -2.95 24.94 -10.87
C HIS A 21 -3.20 24.75 -9.38
N ALA A 22 -2.16 24.31 -8.67
CA ALA A 22 -2.20 24.16 -7.22
C ALA A 22 -0.98 24.81 -6.59
N GLU A 23 -1.16 25.36 -5.40
CA GLU A 23 -0.07 25.82 -4.55
C GLU A 23 0.53 24.63 -3.81
N ILE A 24 1.81 24.37 -4.05
CA ILE A 24 2.56 23.29 -3.42
C ILE A 24 3.55 23.90 -2.45
N TRP A 25 3.50 23.46 -1.19
CA TRP A 25 4.43 23.90 -0.15
C TRP A 25 5.71 23.08 -0.22
N LEU A 26 6.85 23.75 -0.38
CA LEU A 26 8.18 23.13 -0.47
C LEU A 26 9.01 23.37 0.80
N ILE A 27 8.73 24.46 1.52
CA ILE A 27 9.34 24.73 2.83
C ILE A 27 8.21 25.10 3.80
N VAL A 28 8.16 24.46 4.96
CA VAL A 28 7.23 24.77 6.04
C VAL A 28 8.02 25.01 7.31
N ASP A 29 7.92 26.23 7.85
CA ASP A 29 8.45 26.56 9.17
C ASP A 29 7.31 26.47 10.20
N ALA A 30 7.47 25.59 11.19
CA ALA A 30 6.43 25.32 12.18
C ALA A 30 6.15 26.51 13.12
N GLY A 31 7.15 27.36 13.35
CA GLY A 31 7.00 28.56 14.17
C GLY A 31 6.28 29.70 13.43
N GLU A 32 6.49 29.81 12.11
CA GLU A 32 5.83 30.81 11.27
C GLU A 32 4.41 30.40 10.87
N ARG A 33 4.20 29.14 10.49
CA ARG A 33 2.93 28.62 9.95
C ARG A 33 2.48 27.36 10.71
N PRO A 34 1.97 27.51 11.95
CA PRO A 34 1.42 26.38 12.71
C PRO A 34 0.27 25.66 12.00
N ASP A 35 -0.49 26.36 11.15
CA ASP A 35 -1.55 25.79 10.33
C ASP A 35 -1.01 24.82 9.27
N LEU A 36 0.14 25.12 8.66
CA LEU A 36 0.81 24.22 7.72
C LEU A 36 1.51 23.08 8.44
N ALA A 37 2.07 23.34 9.63
CA ALA A 37 2.64 22.27 10.46
C ALA A 37 1.57 21.25 10.86
N ALA A 38 0.35 21.68 11.21
CA ALA A 38 -0.76 20.76 11.46
C ALA A 38 -1.10 19.91 10.23
N ARG A 39 -1.02 20.49 9.03
CA ARG A 39 -1.20 19.75 7.76
C ARG A 39 -0.03 18.81 7.43
N CYS A 40 1.18 19.13 7.87
CA CYS A 40 2.31 18.20 7.77
C CYS A 40 2.10 17.01 8.70
N HIS A 41 1.60 17.27 9.92
CA HIS A 41 1.31 16.25 10.92
C HIS A 41 0.20 15.29 10.48
N ASP A 42 -0.89 15.80 9.89
CA ASP A 42 -1.99 14.95 9.40
C ASP A 42 -1.75 14.36 7.99
N GLY A 43 -0.60 14.66 7.36
CA GLY A 43 -0.24 14.21 6.01
C GLY A 43 -1.00 14.90 4.86
N SER A 44 -1.95 15.80 5.13
CA SER A 44 -2.75 16.48 4.11
C SER A 44 -1.99 17.58 3.37
N ILE A 45 -0.81 17.99 3.84
CA ILE A 45 0.03 18.97 3.13
C ILE A 45 0.44 18.46 1.74
N HIS A 46 0.54 17.14 1.58
CA HIS A 46 0.89 16.45 0.34
C HIS A 46 -0.33 16.12 -0.52
N VAL A 47 -1.52 16.57 -0.15
CA VAL A 47 -2.76 16.28 -0.87
C VAL A 47 -3.35 17.58 -1.41
N VAL A 48 -3.59 17.63 -2.71
CA VAL A 48 -4.31 18.72 -3.36
C VAL A 48 -5.58 18.19 -4.03
N ALA A 49 -6.66 18.97 -3.96
CA ALA A 49 -7.91 18.63 -4.61
C ALA A 49 -7.98 19.30 -6.00
N CYS A 50 -8.33 18.54 -7.02
CA CYS A 50 -8.64 19.11 -8.32
C CYS A 50 -10.01 19.83 -8.30
N PRO A 51 -10.33 20.68 -9.31
CA PRO A 51 -11.63 21.39 -9.36
C PRO A 51 -12.86 20.48 -9.34
N ASN A 52 -12.70 19.20 -9.70
CA ASN A 52 -13.77 18.19 -9.67
C ASN A 52 -13.82 17.39 -8.36
N GLY A 53 -13.04 17.76 -7.34
CA GLY A 53 -13.08 17.15 -6.01
C GLY A 53 -12.20 15.91 -5.81
N HIS A 54 -11.51 15.43 -6.84
CA HIS A 54 -10.57 14.31 -6.71
C HIS A 54 -9.29 14.75 -5.99
N ARG A 55 -8.80 13.90 -5.09
CA ARG A 55 -7.55 14.09 -4.36
C ARG A 55 -6.38 13.56 -5.19
N ILE A 56 -5.31 14.33 -5.30
CA ILE A 56 -4.05 13.89 -5.89
C ILE A 56 -2.89 14.26 -4.98
N MET A 57 -1.84 13.44 -5.03
CA MET A 57 -0.59 13.68 -4.31
C MET A 57 0.49 14.08 -5.33
N PRO A 58 0.88 15.36 -5.40
CA PRO A 58 1.97 15.78 -6.28
C PRO A 58 3.29 15.21 -5.79
N LEU A 59 4.15 14.80 -6.73
CA LEU A 59 5.52 14.33 -6.47
C LEU A 59 6.43 15.53 -6.18
N ALA A 60 6.22 16.20 -5.05
CA ALA A 60 6.98 17.37 -4.65
C ALA A 60 7.65 17.13 -3.28
N PRO A 61 8.93 17.50 -3.12
CA PRO A 61 9.62 17.40 -1.84
C PRO A 61 9.16 18.49 -0.86
N LEU A 62 9.33 18.22 0.42
CA LEU A 62 9.00 19.13 1.52
C LEU A 62 10.18 19.23 2.49
N LEU A 63 10.63 20.45 2.76
CA LEU A 63 11.53 20.76 3.87
C LEU A 63 10.71 21.25 5.06
N TYR A 64 10.59 20.43 6.11
CA TYR A 64 9.96 20.79 7.36
C TYR A 64 11.02 21.30 8.34
N HIS A 65 10.81 22.48 8.90
CA HIS A 65 11.71 23.12 9.84
C HIS A 65 10.97 23.44 11.15
N ASP A 66 11.48 22.91 12.25
CA ASP A 66 10.99 23.22 13.60
C ASP A 66 12.15 23.67 14.48
N ARG A 67 12.18 24.98 14.75
CA ARG A 67 13.21 25.58 15.59
C ARG A 67 13.07 25.23 17.06
N ALA A 68 11.85 25.01 17.57
CA ALA A 68 11.61 24.69 18.97
C ALA A 68 12.13 23.29 19.31
N LYS A 69 11.94 22.34 18.39
CA LYS A 69 12.48 20.98 18.49
C LYS A 69 13.89 20.82 17.93
N GLN A 70 14.44 21.84 17.29
CA GLN A 70 15.71 21.77 16.53
C GLN A 70 15.72 20.65 15.48
N GLN A 71 14.60 20.52 14.76
CA GLN A 71 14.39 19.49 13.75
C GLN A 71 14.40 20.10 12.34
N LEU A 72 14.96 19.35 11.41
CA LEU A 72 14.96 19.67 9.99
C LEU A 72 14.81 18.37 9.18
N PHE A 73 13.64 18.17 8.60
CA PHE A 73 13.32 16.97 7.82
C PHE A 73 13.16 17.32 6.35
N LEU A 74 13.78 16.53 5.48
CA LEU A 74 13.54 16.57 4.05
C LEU A 74 12.67 15.36 3.67
N GLY A 75 11.37 15.59 3.55
CA GLY A 75 10.42 14.63 3.00
C GLY A 75 10.56 14.56 1.48
N TYR A 76 10.96 13.42 0.93
CA TYR A 76 11.06 13.21 -0.51
C TYR A 76 9.99 12.23 -1.04
N PRO A 77 9.37 12.52 -2.19
CA PRO A 77 8.44 11.60 -2.83
C PRO A 77 9.18 10.36 -3.39
N GLN A 78 8.43 9.28 -3.61
CA GLN A 78 8.98 8.09 -4.27
C GLN A 78 9.46 8.40 -5.70
N GLY A 79 10.50 7.69 -6.14
CA GLY A 79 11.05 7.80 -7.50
C GLY A 79 12.19 8.81 -7.66
N MET A 80 12.57 9.54 -6.61
CA MET A 80 13.79 10.35 -6.61
C MET A 80 15.04 9.50 -6.34
N SER A 81 16.13 9.76 -7.08
CA SER A 81 17.44 9.16 -6.78
C SER A 81 18.10 9.83 -5.57
N GLU A 82 19.05 9.15 -4.93
CA GLU A 82 19.82 9.72 -3.80
C GLU A 82 20.47 11.06 -4.18
N GLN A 83 21.01 11.18 -5.39
CA GLN A 83 21.59 12.42 -5.89
C GLN A 83 20.54 13.53 -6.00
N GLN A 84 19.35 13.23 -6.55
CA GLN A 84 18.27 14.21 -6.65
C GLN A 84 17.77 14.66 -5.27
N VAL A 85 17.66 13.74 -4.32
CA VAL A 85 17.30 14.05 -2.93
C VAL A 85 18.34 14.98 -2.31
N GLN A 86 19.63 14.68 -2.48
CA GLN A 86 20.71 15.51 -1.94
C GLN A 86 20.74 16.91 -2.57
N GLU A 87 20.63 17.00 -3.90
CA GLU A 87 20.62 18.27 -4.63
C GLU A 87 19.42 19.13 -4.24
N THR A 88 18.22 18.54 -4.21
CA THR A 88 16.99 19.24 -3.86
C THR A 88 17.01 19.68 -2.40
N GLY A 89 17.47 18.80 -1.50
CA GLY A 89 17.66 19.13 -0.09
C GLY A 89 18.60 20.32 0.10
N ALA A 90 19.75 20.31 -0.57
CA ALA A 90 20.71 21.41 -0.50
C ALA A 90 20.11 22.74 -0.98
N GLN A 91 19.32 22.73 -2.05
CA GLN A 91 18.65 23.91 -2.58
C GLN A 91 17.62 24.48 -1.58
N LEU A 92 16.74 23.63 -1.05
CA LEU A 92 15.72 24.05 -0.09
C LEU A 92 16.34 24.57 1.22
N VAL A 93 17.40 23.92 1.71
CA VAL A 93 18.13 24.36 2.90
C VAL A 93 18.83 25.70 2.67
N GLN A 94 19.45 25.91 1.51
CA GLN A 94 20.05 27.20 1.18
C GLN A 94 19.00 28.31 1.13
N GLN A 95 17.83 28.04 0.56
CA GLN A 95 16.73 29.00 0.51
C GLN A 95 16.24 29.37 1.93
N LEU A 96 16.01 28.37 2.78
CA LEU A 96 15.63 28.58 4.19
C LEU A 96 16.69 29.41 4.94
N ARG A 97 17.98 29.08 4.76
CA ARG A 97 19.11 29.82 5.38
C ARG A 97 19.21 31.26 4.92
N GLY A 98 18.88 31.56 3.66
CA GLY A 98 18.88 32.92 3.14
C GLY A 98 17.86 33.84 3.83
N GLN A 99 16.88 33.26 4.51
CA GLN A 99 15.79 33.97 5.19
C GLN A 99 15.90 33.91 6.72
N LEU A 100 16.69 32.97 7.26
CA LEU A 100 16.95 32.81 8.70
C LEU A 100 18.06 33.75 9.20
N LEU A 101 17.84 34.33 10.37
CA LEU A 101 18.93 34.84 11.21
C LEU A 101 19.62 33.64 11.88
N ILE A 102 20.74 33.19 11.31
CA ILE A 102 21.50 32.05 11.84
C ILE A 102 22.11 32.45 13.19
N LEU A 103 21.56 31.90 14.27
CA LEU A 103 22.07 32.09 15.63
C LEU A 103 23.08 30.99 16.00
N PRO A 104 23.99 31.22 16.97
CA PRO A 104 24.78 30.16 17.58
C PRO A 104 23.85 29.02 18.07
N GLY A 105 24.14 27.78 17.68
CA GLY A 105 23.31 26.60 18.03
C GLY A 105 22.49 26.00 16.88
N SER A 106 22.59 26.54 15.66
CA SER A 106 21.82 26.08 14.49
C SER A 106 22.44 24.88 13.74
N LYS A 107 23.18 24.00 14.44
CA LYS A 107 23.89 22.86 13.81
C LYS A 107 22.96 21.84 13.15
N TYR A 108 21.73 21.72 13.66
CA TYR A 108 20.71 20.86 13.08
C TYR A 108 20.34 21.25 11.63
N LEU A 109 20.63 22.49 11.23
CA LEU A 109 20.42 22.94 9.85
C LEU A 109 21.46 22.40 8.86
N ASP A 110 22.59 21.86 9.33
CA ASP A 110 23.70 21.41 8.48
C ASP A 110 23.47 20.04 7.84
N ALA A 111 22.62 19.22 8.46
CA ALA A 111 22.33 17.87 8.01
C ALA A 111 20.82 17.59 8.14
N PRO A 112 20.00 18.01 7.16
CA PRO A 112 18.59 17.64 7.15
C PRO A 112 18.46 16.12 7.10
N GLN A 113 17.59 15.56 7.93
CA GLN A 113 17.30 14.13 7.88
C GLN A 113 16.35 13.88 6.71
N ALA A 114 16.84 13.20 5.67
CA ALA A 114 16.06 12.83 4.50
C ALA A 114 15.23 11.57 4.79
N ILE A 115 13.93 11.65 4.57
CA ILE A 115 12.98 10.57 4.81
C ILE A 115 11.92 10.53 3.69
N PRO A 116 11.34 9.35 3.39
CA PRO A 116 10.13 9.28 2.59
C PRO A 116 9.07 10.24 3.14
N ILE A 117 8.41 10.95 2.23
CA ILE A 117 7.51 12.05 2.59
C ILE A 117 6.33 11.59 3.47
N GLU A 118 5.92 10.33 3.33
CA GLU A 118 4.88 9.68 4.13
C GLU A 118 5.28 9.49 5.60
N LEU A 119 6.58 9.54 5.91
CA LEU A 119 7.12 9.36 7.26
C LEU A 119 7.37 10.68 7.99
N VAL A 120 7.14 11.83 7.34
CA VAL A 120 7.24 13.14 7.99
C VAL A 120 6.35 13.24 9.25
N PRO A 121 5.07 12.81 9.24
CA PRO A 121 4.24 12.76 10.45
C PRO A 121 4.90 12.00 11.61
N ALA A 122 5.41 10.79 11.33
CA ALA A 122 6.05 9.94 12.35
C ALA A 122 7.33 10.59 12.89
N ALA A 123 8.10 11.27 12.03
CA ALA A 123 9.28 12.02 12.43
C ALA A 123 8.94 13.24 13.31
N MET A 124 7.83 13.92 13.04
CA MET A 124 7.35 15.04 13.86
C MET A 124 6.95 14.59 15.27
N ASP A 125 6.49 13.35 15.42
CA ASP A 125 6.07 12.72 16.68
C ASP A 125 7.20 11.97 17.42
N ASP A 126 8.45 12.06 16.92
CA ASP A 126 9.61 11.35 17.47
C ASP A 126 9.46 9.81 17.44
N LYS A 127 8.62 9.29 16.53
CA LYS A 127 8.34 7.85 16.33
C LYS A 127 8.94 7.27 15.04
N LEU A 128 9.81 8.03 14.37
CA LEU A 128 10.39 7.61 13.10
C LEU A 128 11.09 6.25 13.20
N ASP A 129 11.89 6.05 14.25
CA ASP A 129 12.64 4.80 14.43
C ASP A 129 11.72 3.60 14.65
N GLU A 130 10.63 3.77 15.41
CA GLU A 130 9.62 2.74 15.65
C GLU A 130 8.93 2.34 14.35
N VAL A 131 8.42 3.32 13.59
CA VAL A 131 7.74 3.07 12.31
C VAL A 131 8.69 2.46 11.27
N MET A 132 9.94 2.92 11.22
CA MET A 132 10.94 2.35 10.31
C MET A 132 11.28 0.90 10.66
N ALA A 133 11.38 0.57 11.95
CA ALA A 133 11.61 -0.80 12.38
C ALA A 133 10.43 -1.72 12.00
N GLU A 134 9.20 -1.26 12.19
CA GLU A 134 7.99 -1.98 11.76
C GLU A 134 7.98 -2.22 10.24
N LEU A 135 8.24 -1.19 9.44
CA LEU A 135 8.30 -1.32 7.98
C LEU A 135 9.41 -2.28 7.51
N GLN A 136 10.57 -2.25 8.16
CA GLN A 136 11.67 -3.18 7.86
C GLN A 136 11.30 -4.62 8.22
N GLN A 137 10.63 -4.83 9.36
CA GLN A 137 10.15 -6.16 9.76
C GLN A 137 9.13 -6.70 8.77
N GLN A 138 8.15 -5.88 8.37
CA GLN A 138 7.17 -6.26 7.35
C GLN A 138 7.85 -6.59 6.01
N ALA A 139 8.82 -5.79 5.57
CA ALA A 139 9.56 -6.05 4.33
C ALA A 139 10.36 -7.37 4.41
N ALA A 140 11.04 -7.62 5.53
CA ALA A 140 11.77 -8.87 5.74
C ALA A 140 10.84 -10.09 5.77
N GLN A 141 9.65 -9.95 6.37
CA GLN A 141 8.63 -11.00 6.40
C GLN A 141 8.12 -11.31 4.99
N LEU A 142 7.80 -10.29 4.19
CA LEU A 142 7.40 -10.44 2.79
C LEU A 142 8.50 -11.09 1.94
N GLU A 143 9.77 -10.72 2.16
CA GLU A 143 10.90 -11.34 1.45
C GLU A 143 11.06 -12.82 1.83
N GLN A 144 10.89 -13.18 3.11
CA GLN A 144 10.92 -14.57 3.55
C GLN A 144 9.76 -15.38 2.95
N LEU A 145 8.56 -14.80 2.88
CA LEU A 145 7.40 -15.39 2.23
C LEU A 145 7.63 -15.66 0.75
N GLN A 146 8.20 -14.70 0.01
CA GLN A 146 8.53 -14.88 -1.40
C GLN A 146 9.57 -15.99 -1.63
N LYS A 147 10.47 -16.22 -0.67
CA LYS A 147 11.45 -17.31 -0.70
C LYS A 147 10.87 -18.65 -0.25
N HIS A 148 9.64 -18.69 0.25
CA HIS A 148 9.01 -19.92 0.67
C HIS A 148 8.76 -20.84 -0.54
N PRO A 149 9.19 -22.11 -0.52
CA PRO A 149 9.12 -22.99 -1.69
C PRO A 149 7.68 -23.22 -2.19
N ALA A 150 6.67 -23.18 -1.31
CA ALA A 150 5.28 -23.28 -1.71
C ALA A 150 4.80 -22.05 -2.48
N VAL A 151 5.19 -20.85 -2.05
CA VAL A 151 4.86 -19.58 -2.73
C VAL A 151 5.57 -19.50 -4.08
N ALA A 152 6.85 -19.91 -4.15
CA ALA A 152 7.59 -19.96 -5.40
C ALA A 152 6.99 -20.98 -6.39
N ALA A 153 6.53 -22.14 -5.90
CA ALA A 153 5.84 -23.14 -6.72
C ALA A 153 4.49 -22.62 -7.23
N ALA A 154 3.70 -21.95 -6.39
CA ALA A 154 2.42 -21.36 -6.76
C ALA A 154 2.60 -20.25 -7.80
N LEU A 155 3.62 -19.41 -7.61
CA LEU A 155 3.95 -18.35 -8.57
C LEU A 155 4.29 -18.93 -9.95
N ARG A 156 5.04 -20.02 -10.01
CA ARG A 156 5.33 -20.72 -11.27
C ARG A 156 4.05 -21.28 -11.90
N VAL A 157 3.18 -21.91 -11.12
CA VAL A 157 1.88 -22.41 -11.61
C VAL A 157 1.05 -21.28 -12.20
N LEU A 158 0.96 -20.12 -11.53
CA LEU A 158 0.22 -18.96 -12.01
C LEU A 158 0.85 -18.33 -13.27
N GLN A 159 2.17 -18.38 -13.40
CA GLN A 159 2.86 -17.96 -14.62
C GLN A 159 2.56 -18.88 -15.81
N GLU A 160 2.53 -20.20 -15.57
CA GLU A 160 2.23 -21.22 -16.57
C GLU A 160 0.73 -21.28 -16.92
N HIS A 161 -0.13 -21.00 -15.94
CA HIS A 161 -1.59 -21.08 -16.01
C HIS A 161 -2.24 -19.75 -15.60
N ARG A 162 -1.99 -18.68 -16.38
CA ARG A 162 -2.48 -17.32 -16.05
C ARG A 162 -3.98 -17.25 -15.75
N ALA A 163 -4.79 -17.96 -16.54
CA ALA A 163 -6.25 -18.00 -16.37
C ALA A 163 -6.69 -18.65 -15.05
N LEU A 164 -5.86 -19.50 -14.44
CA LEU A 164 -6.20 -20.18 -13.18
C LEU A 164 -6.34 -19.19 -12.02
N GLY A 165 -5.46 -18.18 -11.94
CA GLY A 165 -5.54 -17.17 -10.90
C GLY A 165 -6.81 -16.33 -10.98
N GLU A 166 -7.17 -15.92 -12.21
CA GLU A 166 -8.41 -15.19 -12.48
C GLU A 166 -9.64 -16.04 -12.12
N THR A 167 -9.64 -17.31 -12.51
CA THR A 167 -10.75 -18.24 -12.23
C THR A 167 -10.92 -18.51 -10.73
N ILE A 168 -9.81 -18.68 -9.98
CA ILE A 168 -9.84 -18.81 -8.51
C ILE A 168 -10.45 -17.56 -7.87
N GLN A 169 -10.04 -16.38 -8.34
CA GLN A 169 -10.54 -15.12 -7.82
C GLN A 169 -12.03 -14.91 -8.14
N GLU A 170 -12.47 -15.21 -9.36
CA GLU A 170 -13.89 -15.16 -9.74
C GLU A 170 -14.74 -16.07 -8.87
N TRP A 171 -14.26 -17.30 -8.62
CA TRP A 171 -14.94 -18.27 -7.77
C TRP A 171 -15.06 -17.80 -6.31
N MET A 172 -13.99 -17.25 -5.73
CA MET A 172 -13.99 -16.75 -4.35
C MET A 172 -14.89 -15.52 -4.13
N ASN A 173 -15.22 -14.77 -5.19
CA ASN A 173 -16.08 -13.60 -5.10
C ASN A 173 -17.58 -13.94 -5.22
N LEU A 174 -17.95 -15.23 -5.28
CA LEU A 174 -19.35 -15.64 -5.36
C LEU A 174 -20.02 -15.55 -3.99
N ASP A 175 -21.08 -14.75 -3.92
CA ASP A 175 -21.82 -14.50 -2.67
C ASP A 175 -22.77 -15.65 -2.26
N ALA A 176 -22.85 -16.72 -3.07
CA ALA A 176 -23.79 -17.82 -2.85
C ALA A 176 -23.17 -19.20 -3.05
N TRP A 177 -23.36 -20.10 -2.06
CA TRP A 177 -22.86 -21.48 -2.10
C TRP A 177 -23.41 -22.30 -3.28
N HIS A 178 -24.63 -22.03 -3.73
CA HIS A 178 -25.20 -22.69 -4.91
C HIS A 178 -24.43 -22.32 -6.19
N ASP A 179 -24.15 -21.02 -6.35
CA ASP A 179 -23.42 -20.50 -7.51
C ASP A 179 -21.96 -20.99 -7.46
N SER A 180 -21.35 -21.00 -6.28
CA SER A 180 -20.01 -21.56 -6.04
C SER A 180 -19.92 -23.05 -6.42
N LYS A 181 -20.94 -23.85 -6.07
CA LYS A 181 -21.02 -25.26 -6.49
C LYS A 181 -21.12 -25.40 -8.01
N GLN A 182 -22.04 -24.67 -8.63
CA GLN A 182 -22.24 -24.71 -10.08
C GLN A 182 -20.97 -24.26 -10.83
N PHE A 183 -20.27 -23.26 -10.29
CA PHE A 183 -19.00 -22.78 -10.85
C PHE A 183 -17.94 -23.88 -10.86
N LEU A 184 -17.79 -24.65 -9.77
CA LEU A 184 -16.85 -25.78 -9.73
C LEU A 184 -17.20 -26.90 -10.72
N GLU A 185 -18.49 -27.10 -11.03
CA GLU A 185 -18.93 -28.08 -12.04
C GLU A 185 -18.54 -27.66 -13.46
N THR A 186 -18.51 -26.35 -13.75
CA THR A 186 -18.14 -25.80 -15.06
C THR A 186 -16.66 -25.48 -15.21
N HIS A 187 -15.91 -25.42 -14.11
CA HIS A 187 -14.48 -25.07 -14.07
C HIS A 187 -13.62 -26.20 -13.46
N PRO A 188 -13.45 -27.34 -14.16
CA PRO A 188 -12.64 -28.46 -13.67
C PRO A 188 -11.17 -28.10 -13.41
N GLU A 189 -10.66 -27.01 -13.98
CA GLU A 189 -9.34 -26.45 -13.71
C GLU A 189 -9.12 -26.10 -12.22
N LEU A 190 -10.18 -25.76 -11.48
CA LEU A 190 -10.15 -25.51 -10.03
C LEU A 190 -10.00 -26.79 -9.19
N LEU A 191 -10.24 -27.96 -9.78
CA LEU A 191 -10.14 -29.26 -9.11
C LEU A 191 -8.79 -29.96 -9.40
N THR A 192 -7.79 -29.20 -9.85
CA THR A 192 -6.45 -29.71 -10.17
C THR A 192 -5.48 -29.60 -8.99
N ASP A 193 -4.38 -30.35 -9.03
CA ASP A 193 -3.27 -30.19 -8.07
C ASP A 193 -2.68 -28.77 -8.10
N ASN A 194 -2.69 -28.14 -9.28
CA ASN A 194 -2.22 -26.77 -9.46
C ASN A 194 -3.11 -25.77 -8.72
N ALA A 195 -4.43 -25.95 -8.74
CA ALA A 195 -5.36 -25.11 -8.00
C ALA A 195 -5.20 -25.26 -6.47
N ASP A 196 -5.08 -26.50 -5.97
CA ASP A 196 -4.83 -26.79 -4.54
C ASP A 196 -3.52 -26.13 -4.08
N LEU A 197 -2.46 -26.24 -4.88
CA LEU A 197 -1.16 -25.66 -4.57
C LEU A 197 -1.22 -24.13 -4.49
N VAL A 198 -1.96 -23.48 -5.41
CA VAL A 198 -2.15 -22.02 -5.41
C VAL A 198 -2.95 -21.57 -4.19
N LEU A 199 -4.07 -22.24 -3.88
CA LEU A 199 -4.90 -21.93 -2.70
C LEU A 199 -4.13 -22.12 -1.39
N ALA A 200 -3.36 -23.21 -1.27
CA ALA A 200 -2.51 -23.45 -0.11
C ALA A 200 -1.45 -22.35 0.08
N ALA A 201 -0.83 -21.89 -1.00
CA ALA A 201 0.14 -20.79 -0.94
C ALA A 201 -0.50 -19.43 -0.59
N MET A 202 -1.72 -19.18 -1.07
CA MET A 202 -2.50 -17.99 -0.68
C MET A 202 -2.82 -17.98 0.81
N LEU A 203 -3.20 -19.14 1.35
CA LEU A 203 -3.49 -19.31 2.78
C LEU A 203 -2.23 -19.12 3.65
N ASP A 204 -1.08 -19.67 3.22
CA ASP A 204 0.20 -19.44 3.90
C ASP A 204 0.59 -17.94 3.90
N LEU A 205 0.27 -17.22 2.82
CA LEU A 205 0.48 -15.78 2.73
C LEU A 205 -0.42 -15.00 3.71
N ALA A 206 -1.72 -15.31 3.74
CA ALA A 206 -2.67 -14.68 4.65
C ALA A 206 -2.29 -14.89 6.12
N ARG A 207 -1.83 -16.11 6.48
CA ARG A 207 -1.31 -16.43 7.82
C ARG A 207 -0.11 -15.59 8.21
N ALA A 208 0.81 -15.39 7.27
CA ALA A 208 2.02 -14.64 7.57
C ALA A 208 1.78 -13.12 7.59
N GLN A 209 0.69 -12.63 7.00
CA GLN A 209 0.24 -11.25 7.11
C GLN A 209 -0.66 -10.99 8.33
N ASP A 210 -0.97 -12.03 9.10
CA ASP A 210 -1.95 -12.00 10.21
C ASP A 210 -3.34 -11.48 9.76
N ASP A 211 -3.68 -11.72 8.49
CA ASP A 211 -4.97 -11.34 7.92
C ASP A 211 -6.00 -12.42 8.27
N ALA A 212 -6.70 -12.23 9.39
CA ALA A 212 -7.66 -13.20 9.92
C ALA A 212 -8.87 -13.39 8.99
N ASP A 213 -9.34 -12.32 8.36
CA ASP A 213 -10.51 -12.35 7.47
C ASP A 213 -10.17 -13.16 6.21
N ALA A 214 -9.02 -12.89 5.58
CA ALA A 214 -8.59 -13.64 4.41
C ALA A 214 -8.26 -15.11 4.73
N GLN A 215 -7.75 -15.39 5.94
CA GLN A 215 -7.50 -16.77 6.39
C GLN A 215 -8.79 -17.59 6.47
N GLU A 216 -9.84 -17.05 7.09
CA GLU A 216 -11.13 -17.74 7.25
C GLU A 216 -11.73 -18.09 5.88
N ASP A 217 -11.78 -17.11 4.98
CA ASP A 217 -12.32 -17.29 3.63
C ASP A 217 -11.50 -18.30 2.82
N LEU A 218 -10.18 -18.20 2.83
CA LEU A 218 -9.30 -19.11 2.09
C LEU A 218 -9.34 -20.53 2.66
N ASP A 219 -9.44 -20.70 3.97
CA ASP A 219 -9.53 -22.02 4.59
C ASP A 219 -10.81 -22.75 4.13
N VAL A 220 -11.94 -22.04 4.09
CA VAL A 220 -13.22 -22.58 3.61
C VAL A 220 -13.15 -23.01 2.15
N HIS A 221 -12.63 -22.15 1.27
CA HIS A 221 -12.52 -22.43 -0.16
C HIS A 221 -11.50 -23.55 -0.46
N HIS A 222 -10.36 -23.55 0.22
CA HIS A 222 -9.36 -24.61 0.09
C HIS A 222 -9.89 -25.98 0.58
N GLU A 223 -10.68 -26.00 1.66
CA GLU A 223 -11.33 -27.22 2.13
C GLU A 223 -12.35 -27.75 1.10
N ILE A 224 -13.16 -26.87 0.50
CA ILE A 224 -14.12 -27.24 -0.54
C ILE A 224 -13.42 -27.91 -1.72
N VAL A 225 -12.35 -27.30 -2.24
CA VAL A 225 -11.58 -27.87 -3.36
C VAL A 225 -11.02 -29.24 -2.98
N ARG A 226 -10.43 -29.39 -1.80
CA ARG A 226 -9.91 -30.68 -1.33
C ARG A 226 -10.98 -31.76 -1.19
N ALA A 227 -12.11 -31.41 -0.58
CA ALA A 227 -13.22 -32.33 -0.40
C ALA A 227 -13.85 -32.72 -1.75
N ALA A 228 -14.00 -31.77 -2.68
CA ALA A 228 -14.54 -32.00 -4.01
C ALA A 228 -13.65 -32.92 -4.84
N ARG A 229 -12.32 -32.76 -4.72
CA ARG A 229 -11.34 -33.63 -5.37
C ARG A 229 -11.34 -35.05 -4.81
N ALA A 230 -11.50 -35.21 -3.50
CA ALA A 230 -11.45 -36.51 -2.84
C ALA A 230 -12.76 -37.30 -2.98
N ASN A 231 -13.91 -36.62 -2.85
CA ASN A 231 -15.21 -37.25 -2.64
C ASN A 231 -16.28 -36.82 -3.67
N GLY A 232 -15.93 -35.91 -4.60
CA GLY A 232 -16.86 -35.31 -5.55
C GLY A 232 -17.48 -34.01 -5.05
N ILE A 233 -17.88 -33.15 -6.00
CA ILE A 233 -18.40 -31.79 -5.73
C ILE A 233 -19.64 -31.84 -4.83
N ASP A 234 -20.58 -32.76 -5.07
CA ASP A 234 -21.80 -32.90 -4.28
C ASP A 234 -21.53 -33.10 -2.78
N ALA A 235 -20.57 -33.96 -2.45
CA ALA A 235 -20.20 -34.25 -1.07
C ALA A 235 -19.51 -33.07 -0.38
N ALA A 236 -18.75 -32.26 -1.13
CA ALA A 236 -18.04 -31.09 -0.58
C ALA A 236 -18.99 -29.97 -0.12
N PHE A 237 -20.14 -29.83 -0.79
CA PHE A 237 -21.12 -28.78 -0.52
C PHE A 237 -22.26 -29.20 0.41
N GLU A 238 -22.34 -30.48 0.81
CA GLU A 238 -23.44 -31.00 1.63
C GLU A 238 -23.63 -30.21 2.92
N LYS A 239 -22.53 -29.79 3.57
CA LYS A 239 -22.56 -29.01 4.81
C LYS A 239 -22.99 -27.55 4.62
N TYR A 240 -22.80 -26.98 3.43
CA TYR A 240 -23.10 -25.57 3.13
C TYR A 240 -24.50 -25.38 2.51
N LEU A 241 -25.05 -26.43 1.88
CA LEU A 241 -26.39 -26.43 1.26
C LEU A 241 -27.48 -27.04 2.16
N ALA A 242 -27.14 -27.45 3.38
CA ALA A 242 -28.10 -27.99 4.33
C ALA A 242 -29.16 -26.94 4.74
N PRO A 243 -30.44 -27.32 4.90
CA PRO A 243 -31.49 -26.38 5.29
C PRO A 243 -31.21 -25.79 6.69
N GLY A 244 -30.86 -24.50 6.73
CA GLY A 244 -30.48 -23.76 7.95
C GLY A 244 -29.04 -23.23 7.98
N ALA A 245 -28.23 -23.50 6.96
CA ALA A 245 -26.91 -22.88 6.80
C ALA A 245 -27.05 -21.37 6.53
N THR A 246 -26.24 -20.55 7.19
CA THR A 246 -26.12 -19.11 6.95
C THR A 246 -25.59 -18.87 5.54
N THR A 247 -26.37 -18.14 4.73
CA THR A 247 -26.08 -17.84 3.31
C THR A 247 -25.31 -16.54 3.11
N GLU A 248 -24.80 -15.93 4.17
CA GLU A 248 -24.02 -14.70 4.06
C GLU A 248 -22.53 -15.05 4.03
N THR A 249 -21.95 -15.02 2.83
CA THR A 249 -20.51 -14.88 2.66
C THR A 249 -20.20 -13.42 2.97
N THR A 250 -19.73 -13.13 4.18
CA THR A 250 -19.14 -11.81 4.47
C THR A 250 -17.70 -11.84 3.98
N SER A 251 -17.35 -11.06 2.96
CA SER A 251 -16.22 -10.12 3.06
C SER A 251 -15.65 -9.71 1.69
N ASP A 252 -15.27 -8.43 1.64
CA ASP A 252 -14.38 -7.79 0.68
C ASP A 252 -12.91 -8.24 0.85
N ALA A 253 -12.67 -9.53 1.13
CA ALA A 253 -11.35 -10.12 1.39
C ALA A 253 -10.42 -10.13 0.15
N GLY A 254 -10.96 -9.80 -1.02
CA GLY A 254 -10.21 -9.75 -2.26
C GLY A 254 -9.25 -8.56 -2.36
N ALA A 255 -9.31 -7.52 -1.53
CA ALA A 255 -8.63 -6.23 -1.80
C ALA A 255 -7.09 -6.32 -1.88
N GLU A 256 -6.45 -7.04 -0.97
CA GLU A 256 -4.98 -7.11 -0.92
C GLU A 256 -4.42 -8.25 -1.79
N LEU A 257 -5.14 -9.37 -1.89
CA LEU A 257 -4.86 -10.41 -2.91
C LEU A 257 -5.00 -9.83 -4.32
N ARG A 258 -6.01 -8.98 -4.59
CA ARG A 258 -6.14 -8.19 -5.83
C ARG A 258 -4.90 -7.33 -6.06
N ALA A 259 -4.30 -6.73 -5.03
CA ALA A 259 -3.07 -5.95 -5.18
C ALA A 259 -1.84 -6.83 -5.48
N LEU A 260 -1.77 -8.04 -4.92
CA LEU A 260 -0.72 -9.02 -5.21
C LEU A 260 -0.83 -9.57 -6.64
N PHE A 261 -2.03 -9.97 -7.06
CA PHE A 261 -2.32 -10.42 -8.43
C PHE A 261 -2.19 -9.29 -9.45
N ALA A 262 -2.64 -8.07 -9.13
CA ALA A 262 -2.44 -6.90 -10.00
C ALA A 262 -0.96 -6.63 -10.22
N LYS A 263 -0.11 -6.70 -9.18
CA LYS A 263 1.35 -6.60 -9.31
C LYS A 263 1.96 -7.68 -10.20
N LEU A 264 1.37 -8.87 -10.24
CA LEU A 264 1.75 -9.97 -11.14
C LEU A 264 1.23 -9.79 -12.58
N ASN A 265 0.15 -9.01 -12.78
CA ASN A 265 -0.46 -8.75 -14.08
C ASN A 265 0.08 -7.48 -14.80
N ILE A 266 0.98 -6.69 -14.19
CA ILE A 266 1.54 -5.44 -14.79
C ILE A 266 2.63 -5.70 -15.87
N HIS A 267 2.67 -6.87 -16.50
CA HIS A 267 3.50 -7.09 -17.70
C HIS A 267 2.65 -7.64 -18.85
N SER A 268 1.56 -6.92 -19.15
CA SER A 268 0.93 -6.92 -20.47
C SER A 268 1.42 -5.71 -21.26
#